data_AF-Q8RXZ4-F1
#
_entry.id   AF-Q8RXZ4-F1
#
_cell.length_a   1.000
_cell.length_b   1.000
_cell.length_c   1.000
_cell.angle_alpha   90.00
_cell.angle_beta   90.00
_cell.angle_gamma   90.00
#
_symmetry.space_group_name_H-M   'P 1'
#
loop_
_entity.id
_entity.type
_entity.pdbx_description
1 polymer ?
#
loop_
_entity_poly.entity_id
_entity_poly.type
_entity_poly.pdbx_seq_one_letter_code
_entity_poly.pdbx_strand_id
1 'polypeptide(L)'
;MGLCYSVDRTTGKEPGEASSTATTAETVEERSGSGRWRRPRDLKGGGDIEGIPQVLGRLVSNGSSKIACLYTQQGKKGTNQDAMLVFENFCSRDDTVFCGVFDGHGPFGHMVAKKVRDTLPFTLLTQLKMTSESDQSSLVGANGFQIKCTEEEEVQTTESEQVQKTESVTTMDEQWCELNPNVNNDELPEMYLPLKHAMLKSCQQIDKELKMHPTIDCFCSGTTSVTLIKQGEDLVVGNIGDSRAVLATRDEDNALLAVQLTIDLKPDLPGESARIQKCKGRVFALQDEPEVARVWLPNSDSPGLAMARAFGDFCLKDYGLISVPDINYRRLTERDQFIILASDGVWDVLSNKEAVDIVASAPSRSTAARALVDTAVRSWRIKYPTSKNDDCTVVCLFLQDSSVAMEVSTNVKKDSPKEESIESVTNSTSKEEDEIVPVKDEKIPESCGIESKMMTMTLAECISVAQDDEEWSALEGLTRVNSLLSIPRFLSGELRSTSWRKWL
;
A
#
# COMPACT_ATOMS: atom_id res chain seq x y z
N MET A 1 8.78 21.03 25.07
CA MET A 1 7.99 22.07 25.79
C MET A 1 7.00 22.68 24.81
N GLY A 2 5.83 23.13 25.27
CA GLY A 2 4.86 23.86 24.44
C GLY A 2 3.81 22.97 23.77
N LEU A 3 2.64 22.87 24.41
CA LEU A 3 1.37 22.43 23.82
C LEU A 3 0.31 23.45 24.29
N CYS A 4 -0.47 23.99 23.36
CA CYS A 4 -1.55 24.93 23.67
C CYS A 4 -2.79 24.59 22.83
N TYR A 5 -3.81 24.02 23.48
CA TYR A 5 -5.20 24.12 23.02
C TYR A 5 -5.87 25.31 23.73
N SER A 6 -6.92 25.87 23.13
CA SER A 6 -7.85 26.80 23.77
C SER A 6 -9.29 26.40 23.47
N VAL A 7 -10.23 26.82 24.31
CA VAL A 7 -11.58 26.25 24.42
C VAL A 7 -12.65 27.33 24.21
N ASP A 8 -13.76 26.94 23.57
CA ASP A 8 -14.93 27.79 23.32
C ASP A 8 -15.64 28.30 24.59
N ARG A 9 -16.47 29.34 24.41
CA ARG A 9 -17.39 29.87 25.45
C ARG A 9 -18.78 30.16 24.89
N THR A 10 -19.80 29.74 25.64
CA THR A 10 -21.23 29.90 25.30
C THR A 10 -22.01 30.66 26.38
N THR A 11 -22.77 31.69 25.98
CA THR A 11 -23.87 32.33 26.76
C THR A 11 -24.77 33.11 25.79
N GLY A 12 -26.11 33.19 25.90
CA GLY A 12 -27.08 32.51 26.79
C GLY A 12 -28.44 33.24 26.83
N LYS A 13 -29.48 32.60 27.42
CA LYS A 13 -30.88 33.08 27.67
C LYS A 13 -31.81 33.22 26.44
N GLU A 14 -33.13 33.05 26.47
CA GLU A 14 -34.22 32.40 27.27
C GLU A 14 -35.54 33.17 26.94
N PRO A 15 -36.77 32.63 27.11
CA PRO A 15 -37.94 32.97 26.25
C PRO A 15 -39.24 33.43 26.97
N GLY A 16 -40.38 33.46 26.26
CA GLY A 16 -41.73 33.61 26.84
C GLY A 16 -42.94 33.39 25.89
N GLU A 17 -43.89 32.53 26.33
CA GLU A 17 -45.39 32.54 26.25
C GLU A 17 -46.20 33.10 25.04
N ALA A 18 -47.46 32.67 24.72
CA ALA A 18 -48.26 31.45 25.00
C ALA A 18 -49.64 31.48 24.24
N SER A 19 -50.33 30.31 24.12
CA SER A 19 -51.77 30.12 23.75
C SER A 19 -52.26 30.45 22.30
N SER A 20 -53.36 29.89 21.75
CA SER A 20 -54.38 28.92 22.23
C SER A 20 -55.19 28.24 21.09
N THR A 21 -55.61 26.96 21.26
CA THR A 21 -56.86 26.27 20.76
C THR A 21 -57.34 26.40 19.30
N ALA A 22 -57.86 25.39 18.56
CA ALA A 22 -58.18 23.95 18.76
C ALA A 22 -58.32 23.29 17.33
N THR A 23 -58.93 22.14 16.98
CA THR A 23 -59.85 21.14 17.61
C THR A 23 -59.60 19.71 17.04
N THR A 24 -60.62 18.87 16.75
CA THR A 24 -60.51 17.40 16.54
C THR A 24 -61.54 16.78 15.56
N ALA A 25 -61.40 15.46 15.31
CA ALA A 25 -62.19 14.51 14.47
C ALA A 25 -61.84 14.51 12.96
N GLU A 26 -61.44 13.40 12.29
CA GLU A 26 -61.98 12.01 12.15
C GLU A 26 -63.13 11.90 11.11
N THR A 27 -63.18 10.94 10.15
CA THR A 27 -62.40 9.70 9.94
C THR A 27 -62.48 9.16 8.48
N VAL A 28 -61.46 8.38 8.06
CA VAL A 28 -61.54 7.14 7.21
C VAL A 28 -61.71 7.21 5.66
N GLU A 29 -61.03 6.24 4.99
CA GLU A 29 -60.89 5.92 3.53
C GLU A 29 -60.16 6.96 2.63
N GLU A 30 -59.46 6.60 1.55
CA GLU A 30 -59.28 5.31 0.85
C GLU A 30 -57.81 5.10 0.37
N ARG A 31 -57.43 3.91 -0.12
CA ARG A 31 -56.03 3.54 -0.47
C ARG A 31 -55.72 3.58 -1.97
N SER A 32 -54.80 4.45 -2.41
CA SER A 32 -53.78 4.13 -3.45
C SER A 32 -52.78 5.30 -3.66
N GLY A 33 -51.58 5.01 -4.18
CA GLY A 33 -50.70 6.03 -4.79
C GLY A 33 -49.24 6.13 -4.29
N SER A 34 -48.29 5.81 -5.18
CA SER A 34 -46.88 6.23 -5.18
C SER A 34 -46.00 6.01 -3.93
N GLY A 35 -45.11 5.01 -3.99
CA GLY A 35 -44.01 4.84 -3.04
C GLY A 35 -42.89 5.90 -3.21
N ARG A 36 -43.14 7.14 -2.78
CA ARG A 36 -42.14 8.22 -2.80
C ARG A 36 -41.19 8.11 -1.60
N TRP A 37 -40.06 7.41 -1.78
CA TRP A 37 -38.99 7.33 -0.77
C TRP A 37 -38.55 8.73 -0.31
N ARG A 38 -38.98 9.12 0.90
CA ARG A 38 -38.44 10.31 1.57
C ARG A 38 -37.09 9.94 2.19
N ARG A 39 -36.02 10.62 1.79
CA ARG A 39 -34.74 10.57 2.52
C ARG A 39 -35.00 10.96 3.99
N PRO A 40 -34.56 10.17 4.98
CA PRO A 40 -34.45 10.65 6.35
C PRO A 40 -33.60 11.93 6.37
N ARG A 41 -34.05 12.93 7.11
CA ARG A 41 -33.19 14.03 7.54
C ARG A 41 -32.53 13.63 8.87
N ASP A 42 -31.54 14.41 9.27
CA ASP A 42 -31.10 14.53 10.66
C ASP A 42 -30.46 13.26 11.28
N LEU A 43 -29.46 12.72 10.59
CA LEU A 43 -28.34 12.03 11.24
C LEU A 43 -27.08 12.90 11.17
N LYS A 44 -26.92 13.81 12.16
CA LYS A 44 -25.62 14.43 12.48
C LYS A 44 -24.71 13.36 13.13
N GLY A 45 -24.27 12.41 12.32
CA GLY A 45 -23.40 11.29 12.73
C GLY A 45 -21.93 11.67 12.82
N GLY A 46 -21.60 12.78 13.49
CA GLY A 46 -20.22 13.11 13.85
C GLY A 46 -19.76 12.24 15.02
N GLY A 47 -19.62 10.94 14.77
CA GLY A 47 -19.12 9.98 15.76
C GLY A 47 -17.60 9.91 15.69
N ASP A 48 -16.93 10.47 16.69
CA ASP A 48 -15.53 10.15 16.96
C ASP A 48 -15.42 8.63 17.16
N ILE A 49 -14.59 7.96 16.36
CA ILE A 49 -14.29 6.54 16.56
C ILE A 49 -13.48 6.46 17.86
N GLU A 50 -14.05 5.80 18.87
CA GLU A 50 -13.49 5.71 20.22
C GLU A 50 -12.00 5.33 20.18
N GLY A 51 -11.20 6.12 20.91
CA GLY A 51 -9.77 6.19 20.68
C GLY A 51 -9.05 4.84 20.78
N ILE A 52 -8.53 4.36 19.66
CA ILE A 52 -7.49 3.33 19.63
C ILE A 52 -6.40 3.79 20.60
N PRO A 53 -6.03 3.01 21.64
CA PRO A 53 -5.00 3.41 22.60
C PRO A 53 -3.73 3.83 21.85
N GLN A 54 -3.19 5.01 22.17
CA GLN A 54 -2.00 5.53 21.49
C GLN A 54 -0.78 4.71 21.90
N VAL A 55 -0.56 3.59 21.20
CA VAL A 55 0.58 2.70 21.40
C VAL A 55 1.86 3.50 21.17
N LEU A 56 2.77 3.46 22.14
CA LEU A 56 4.02 4.20 22.09
C LEU A 56 4.83 3.78 20.84
N GLY A 57 5.40 4.75 20.13
CA GLY A 57 6.11 4.52 18.86
C GLY A 57 5.21 4.31 17.64
N ARG A 58 3.88 4.30 17.78
CA ARG A 58 2.95 4.03 16.66
C ARG A 58 2.43 5.31 16.00
N LEU A 59 2.72 5.49 14.71
CA LEU A 59 2.24 6.58 13.85
C LEU A 59 1.37 6.00 12.73
N VAL A 60 0.13 6.50 12.59
CA VAL A 60 -0.87 5.99 11.62
C VAL A 60 -1.54 7.09 10.78
N SER A 61 -0.94 8.29 10.79
CA SER A 61 -1.46 9.52 10.18
C SER A 61 -0.31 10.48 9.87
N ASN A 62 -0.61 11.60 9.20
CA ASN A 62 0.37 12.58 8.74
C ASN A 62 1.23 13.13 9.88
N GLY A 63 2.53 12.87 9.85
CA GLY A 63 3.44 13.17 10.97
C GLY A 63 4.88 12.69 10.75
N SER A 64 5.71 12.79 11.79
CA SER A 64 7.12 12.37 11.74
C SER A 64 7.71 12.11 13.13
N SER A 65 8.73 11.26 13.18
CA SER A 65 9.58 10.99 14.34
C SER A 65 11.03 11.44 14.07
N LYS A 66 12.00 10.93 14.85
CA LYS A 66 13.44 11.07 14.56
C LYS A 66 13.84 10.32 13.28
N ILE A 67 13.24 9.15 13.05
CA ILE A 67 13.67 8.19 12.01
C ILE A 67 12.68 8.03 10.86
N ALA A 68 11.44 8.51 10.96
CA ALA A 68 10.46 8.36 9.90
C ALA A 68 9.61 9.62 9.65
N CYS A 69 9.05 9.75 8.45
CA CYS A 69 7.95 10.67 8.16
C CYS A 69 6.88 9.98 7.32
N LEU A 70 5.62 10.39 7.54
CA LEU A 70 4.42 9.80 6.97
C LEU A 70 3.55 10.92 6.40
N TYR A 71 3.07 10.77 5.17
CA TYR A 71 2.10 11.69 4.59
C TYR A 71 1.18 10.99 3.60
N THR A 72 -0.13 11.15 3.78
CA THR A 72 -1.18 10.81 2.81
C THR A 72 -1.96 12.06 2.42
N GLN A 73 -2.34 12.14 1.15
CA GLN A 73 -3.28 13.12 0.61
C GLN A 73 -4.40 12.42 -0.15
N GLN A 74 -5.62 12.92 0.03
CA GLN A 74 -6.81 12.43 -0.67
C GLN A 74 -6.79 12.80 -2.16
N GLY A 75 -7.13 11.83 -3.01
CA GLY A 75 -7.30 11.99 -4.44
C GLY A 75 -8.63 12.64 -4.85
N LYS A 76 -8.90 12.62 -6.16
CA LYS A 76 -10.20 13.01 -6.74
C LYS A 76 -11.12 11.82 -7.06
N LYS A 77 -10.71 10.58 -6.74
CA LYS A 77 -11.49 9.35 -7.01
C LYS A 77 -12.62 9.09 -6.00
N GLY A 78 -12.51 9.57 -4.76
CA GLY A 78 -13.51 9.34 -3.72
C GLY A 78 -13.08 9.81 -2.33
N THR A 79 -13.50 9.11 -1.28
CA THR A 79 -12.90 9.19 0.06
C THR A 79 -11.50 8.55 0.04
N ASN A 80 -10.57 9.04 0.86
CA ASN A 80 -9.22 8.48 0.91
C ASN A 80 -9.26 7.00 1.39
N GLN A 81 -8.79 6.10 0.54
CA GLN A 81 -8.80 4.67 0.77
C GLN A 81 -7.50 4.11 1.32
N ASP A 82 -6.40 4.83 1.13
CA ASP A 82 -5.09 4.48 1.68
C ASP A 82 -5.07 4.38 3.22
N ALA A 83 -4.14 3.56 3.70
CA ALA A 83 -3.70 3.55 5.08
C ALA A 83 -2.17 3.39 5.15
N MET A 84 -1.55 3.91 6.21
CA MET A 84 -0.11 3.81 6.44
C MET A 84 0.22 3.67 7.93
N LEU A 85 1.37 3.08 8.22
CA LEU A 85 1.86 2.81 9.57
C LEU A 85 3.38 2.92 9.65
N VAL A 86 3.86 3.49 10.75
CA VAL A 86 5.16 3.21 11.35
C VAL A 86 4.94 2.79 12.81
N PHE A 87 5.64 1.76 13.26
CA PHE A 87 5.63 1.28 14.63
C PHE A 87 7.08 1.10 15.08
N GLU A 88 7.59 2.08 15.80
CA GLU A 88 8.92 2.09 16.42
C GLU A 88 8.94 1.25 17.70
N ASN A 89 10.09 0.67 18.02
CA ASN A 89 10.27 -0.25 19.14
C ASN A 89 9.39 -1.53 19.01
N PHE A 90 9.21 -2.00 17.77
CA PHE A 90 8.40 -3.17 17.47
C PHE A 90 8.99 -4.43 18.11
N CYS A 91 8.16 -5.44 18.40
CA CYS A 91 8.53 -6.57 19.26
C CYS A 91 9.03 -6.18 20.67
N SER A 92 8.83 -4.93 21.11
CA SER A 92 9.45 -4.35 22.32
C SER A 92 10.99 -4.35 22.29
N ARG A 93 11.56 -4.27 21.08
CA ARG A 93 13.00 -4.12 20.85
C ARG A 93 13.30 -2.73 20.32
N ASP A 94 14.26 -2.03 20.90
CA ASP A 94 14.67 -0.67 20.51
C ASP A 94 15.32 -0.60 19.12
N ASP A 95 15.94 -1.69 18.65
CA ASP A 95 16.53 -1.81 17.32
C ASP A 95 15.52 -2.12 16.20
N THR A 96 14.24 -2.39 16.52
CA THR A 96 13.24 -2.90 15.58
C THR A 96 12.15 -1.89 15.22
N VAL A 97 11.86 -1.76 13.92
CA VAL A 97 10.82 -0.88 13.36
C VAL A 97 9.99 -1.65 12.33
N PHE A 98 8.66 -1.60 12.47
CA PHE A 98 7.71 -2.06 11.45
C PHE A 98 7.18 -0.84 10.67
N CYS A 99 7.16 -0.89 9.35
CA CYS A 99 6.51 0.12 8.51
C CYS A 99 5.58 -0.54 7.48
N GLY A 100 4.56 0.17 7.01
CA GLY A 100 3.74 -0.30 5.89
C GLY A 100 2.84 0.75 5.27
N VAL A 101 2.51 0.54 3.99
CA VAL A 101 1.48 1.25 3.22
C VAL A 101 0.50 0.22 2.66
N PHE A 102 -0.78 0.57 2.68
CA PHE A 102 -1.92 -0.29 2.36
C PHE A 102 -2.85 0.54 1.47
N ASP A 103 -2.70 0.39 0.17
CA ASP A 103 -3.55 1.02 -0.85
C ASP A 103 -4.91 0.34 -0.85
N GLY A 104 -6.00 1.09 -0.72
CA GLY A 104 -7.34 0.55 -0.50
C GLY A 104 -8.24 0.71 -1.72
N HIS A 105 -9.01 -0.32 -2.07
CA HIS A 105 -9.89 -0.21 -3.24
C HIS A 105 -11.26 -0.87 -3.07
N GLY A 106 -12.24 -0.36 -3.82
CA GLY A 106 -13.63 -0.83 -3.83
C GLY A 106 -14.53 -0.05 -2.87
N PRO A 107 -15.80 -0.45 -2.70
CA PRO A 107 -16.77 0.28 -1.88
C PRO A 107 -16.31 0.52 -0.43
N PHE A 108 -15.59 -0.45 0.14
CA PHE A 108 -15.09 -0.41 1.52
C PHE A 108 -13.56 -0.52 1.63
N GLY A 109 -12.79 -0.29 0.57
CA GLY A 109 -11.33 -0.42 0.58
C GLY A 109 -10.67 0.42 1.69
N HIS A 110 -11.16 1.64 1.89
CA HIS A 110 -10.81 2.53 3.00
C HIS A 110 -11.01 1.95 4.42
N MET A 111 -11.82 0.90 4.58
CA MET A 111 -12.00 0.15 5.83
C MET A 111 -11.12 -1.10 5.85
N VAL A 112 -10.96 -1.79 4.72
CA VAL A 112 -10.07 -2.96 4.59
C VAL A 112 -8.61 -2.57 4.85
N ALA A 113 -8.10 -1.53 4.19
CA ALA A 113 -6.75 -0.98 4.38
C ALA A 113 -6.47 -0.65 5.86
N LYS A 114 -7.43 0.00 6.53
CA LYS A 114 -7.31 0.34 7.96
C LYS A 114 -7.37 -0.90 8.86
N LYS A 115 -8.25 -1.87 8.60
CA LYS A 115 -8.31 -3.16 9.31
C LYS A 115 -7.02 -3.96 9.15
N VAL A 116 -6.41 -4.01 7.95
CA VAL A 116 -5.11 -4.68 7.74
C VAL A 116 -4.00 -3.93 8.49
N ARG A 117 -3.87 -2.61 8.30
CA ARG A 117 -2.93 -1.74 9.04
C ARG A 117 -2.99 -1.95 10.56
N ASP A 118 -4.20 -2.06 11.10
CA ASP A 118 -4.43 -2.15 12.55
C ASP A 118 -4.36 -3.56 13.11
N THR A 119 -4.40 -4.61 12.28
CA THR A 119 -4.32 -6.02 12.75
C THR A 119 -2.95 -6.64 12.48
N LEU A 120 -2.33 -6.37 11.33
CA LEU A 120 -1.11 -7.05 10.87
C LEU A 120 0.07 -7.04 11.87
N PRO A 121 0.44 -5.91 12.51
CA PRO A 121 1.54 -5.91 13.48
C PRO A 121 1.26 -6.81 14.69
N PHE A 122 0.00 -6.87 15.17
CA PHE A 122 -0.36 -7.65 16.36
C PHE A 122 -0.54 -9.14 16.07
N THR A 123 -1.07 -9.49 14.89
CA THR A 123 -1.08 -10.88 14.42
C THR A 123 0.36 -11.39 14.29
N LEU A 124 1.26 -10.58 13.72
CA LEU A 124 2.66 -10.95 13.56
C LEU A 124 3.37 -11.14 14.90
N LEU A 125 3.16 -10.25 15.87
CA LEU A 125 3.66 -10.41 17.25
C LEU A 125 3.16 -11.70 17.91
N THR A 126 1.95 -12.14 17.57
CA THR A 126 1.37 -13.38 18.11
C THR A 126 2.00 -14.61 17.45
N GLN A 127 2.15 -14.62 16.12
CA GLN A 127 2.78 -15.73 15.38
C GLN A 127 4.26 -15.91 15.75
N LEU A 128 5.00 -14.80 15.93
CA LEU A 128 6.40 -14.85 16.39
C LEU A 128 6.52 -15.49 17.78
N LYS A 129 5.65 -15.12 18.74
CA LYS A 129 5.64 -15.73 20.09
C LYS A 129 5.31 -17.22 20.06
N MET A 130 4.29 -17.62 19.30
CA MET A 130 3.91 -19.02 19.15
C MET A 130 5.07 -19.88 18.62
N THR A 131 5.87 -19.34 17.70
CA THR A 131 7.07 -20.02 17.17
C THR A 131 8.13 -20.22 18.27
N SER A 132 8.41 -19.18 19.06
CA SER A 132 9.34 -19.25 20.20
C SER A 132 8.87 -20.18 21.34
N GLU A 133 7.57 -20.47 21.44
CA GLU A 133 6.99 -21.40 22.42
C GLU A 133 7.02 -22.85 21.92
N SER A 134 6.80 -23.10 20.62
CA SER A 134 6.92 -24.46 20.05
C SER A 134 8.34 -25.03 20.19
N ASP A 135 9.37 -24.21 19.97
CA ASP A 135 10.77 -24.62 20.05
C ASP A 135 11.18 -25.00 21.49
N GLN A 136 10.62 -24.31 22.50
CA GLN A 136 10.82 -24.67 23.90
C GLN A 136 10.05 -25.95 24.28
N SER A 137 8.83 -26.15 23.76
CA SER A 137 8.03 -27.34 24.06
C SER A 137 8.64 -28.64 23.49
N SER A 138 9.22 -28.57 22.28
CA SER A 138 9.82 -29.73 21.60
C SER A 138 11.09 -30.23 22.30
N LEU A 139 11.89 -29.33 22.89
CA LEU A 139 13.08 -29.68 23.67
C LEU A 139 12.77 -30.38 25.00
N VAL A 140 11.57 -30.22 25.56
CA VAL A 140 11.16 -30.88 26.82
C VAL A 140 10.57 -32.29 26.57
N GLY A 141 10.07 -32.56 25.36
CA GLY A 141 9.53 -33.87 24.98
C GLY A 141 10.59 -34.95 24.66
N ALA A 142 11.86 -34.57 24.52
CA ALA A 142 12.94 -35.42 23.99
C ALA A 142 13.51 -36.46 24.98
N ASN A 143 12.68 -37.09 25.80
CA ASN A 143 13.07 -38.19 26.70
C ASN A 143 12.07 -39.34 26.69
N GLY A 144 12.24 -40.26 25.73
CA GLY A 144 11.75 -41.63 25.87
C GLY A 144 10.49 -42.04 25.09
N PHE A 145 10.55 -41.99 23.75
CA PHE A 145 10.03 -43.14 22.99
C PHE A 145 10.83 -43.38 21.70
N GLN A 146 11.31 -44.61 21.53
CA GLN A 146 12.07 -45.05 20.37
C GLN A 146 11.36 -46.27 19.78
N ILE A 147 10.60 -46.07 18.70
CA ILE A 147 10.11 -47.16 17.85
C ILE A 147 10.85 -47.10 16.52
N LYS A 148 11.52 -48.20 16.17
CA LYS A 148 11.98 -48.47 14.81
C LYS A 148 10.82 -49.07 14.02
N CYS A 149 10.74 -48.73 12.73
CA CYS A 149 9.90 -49.46 11.79
C CYS A 149 10.67 -50.68 11.27
N THR A 150 10.14 -51.89 11.50
CA THR A 150 10.48 -53.11 10.76
C THR A 150 9.26 -54.03 10.74
N GLU A 151 8.64 -54.14 9.56
CA GLU A 151 8.06 -55.32 8.92
C GLU A 151 7.18 -56.34 9.72
N GLU A 152 5.98 -56.56 9.15
CA GLU A 152 5.28 -57.84 8.94
C GLU A 152 4.87 -58.73 10.14
N GLU A 153 3.54 -58.82 10.39
CA GLU A 153 2.74 -60.03 10.08
C GLU A 153 1.21 -59.75 10.20
N GLU A 154 0.37 -60.63 9.63
CA GLU A 154 -1.09 -60.47 9.52
C GLU A 154 -1.88 -61.15 10.66
N VAL A 155 -2.97 -60.52 11.17
CA VAL A 155 -4.21 -61.22 11.56
C VAL A 155 -5.43 -60.30 11.30
N GLN A 156 -6.52 -60.88 10.80
CA GLN A 156 -7.80 -60.19 10.53
C GLN A 156 -8.74 -60.25 11.75
N THR A 157 -9.42 -59.14 12.06
CA THR A 157 -10.81 -59.15 12.56
C THR A 157 -11.57 -57.92 12.05
N THR A 158 -12.86 -58.10 11.78
CA THR A 158 -13.78 -57.07 11.31
C THR A 158 -14.58 -56.47 12.48
N GLU A 159 -14.79 -55.15 12.47
CA GLU A 159 -16.16 -54.59 12.46
C GLU A 159 -16.16 -53.09 12.11
N SER A 160 -17.33 -52.56 11.77
CA SER A 160 -17.50 -51.36 10.94
C SER A 160 -17.78 -50.07 11.72
N GLU A 161 -17.02 -49.00 11.45
CA GLU A 161 -17.46 -47.61 11.62
C GLU A 161 -17.15 -46.76 10.38
N GLN A 162 -18.04 -45.82 10.04
CA GLN A 162 -17.94 -45.00 8.83
C GLN A 162 -17.24 -43.67 9.11
N VAL A 163 -15.93 -43.60 8.85
CA VAL A 163 -15.22 -42.31 8.83
C VAL A 163 -15.62 -41.53 7.58
N GLN A 164 -16.42 -40.47 7.76
CA GLN A 164 -16.70 -39.52 6.69
C GLN A 164 -15.41 -38.76 6.32
N LYS A 165 -14.92 -38.99 5.10
CA LYS A 165 -13.73 -38.31 4.57
C LYS A 165 -14.12 -36.89 4.12
N THR A 166 -14.12 -35.95 5.07
CA THR A 166 -14.33 -34.53 4.78
C THR A 166 -13.16 -34.01 3.94
N GLU A 167 -13.41 -33.72 2.66
CA GLU A 167 -12.42 -33.07 1.81
C GLU A 167 -12.24 -31.62 2.27
N SER A 168 -11.16 -31.36 3.01
CA SER A 168 -10.79 -30.01 3.40
C SER A 168 -10.41 -29.21 2.15
N VAL A 169 -11.28 -28.30 1.74
CA VAL A 169 -11.03 -27.36 0.64
C VAL A 169 -9.93 -26.39 1.06
N THR A 170 -8.68 -26.79 0.82
CA THR A 170 -7.49 -25.96 1.05
C THR A 170 -7.58 -24.71 0.18
N THR A 171 -7.36 -23.53 0.76
CA THR A 171 -7.40 -22.28 -0.02
C THR A 171 -6.21 -22.20 -0.97
N MET A 172 -6.32 -21.36 -2.00
CA MET A 172 -5.17 -21.08 -2.88
C MET A 172 -3.97 -20.57 -2.09
N ASP A 173 -4.19 -19.76 -1.05
CA ASP A 173 -3.12 -19.24 -0.21
C ASP A 173 -2.37 -20.35 0.53
N GLU A 174 -3.07 -21.41 0.97
CA GLU A 174 -2.48 -22.57 1.63
C GLU A 174 -1.54 -23.33 0.68
N GLN A 175 -2.01 -23.66 -0.53
CA GLN A 175 -1.17 -24.32 -1.53
C GLN A 175 0.03 -23.47 -1.97
N TRP A 176 -0.10 -22.13 -2.00
CA TRP A 176 0.99 -21.24 -2.41
C TRP A 176 2.03 -20.96 -1.32
N CYS A 177 1.67 -21.09 -0.04
CA CYS A 177 2.64 -20.97 1.06
C CYS A 177 3.71 -22.07 1.06
N GLU A 178 3.40 -23.26 0.54
CA GLU A 178 4.28 -24.44 0.59
C GLU A 178 5.30 -24.53 -0.56
N LEU A 179 5.13 -23.72 -1.63
CA LEU A 179 5.85 -23.89 -2.89
C LEU A 179 7.23 -23.19 -3.01
N ASN A 180 7.67 -22.45 -1.98
CA ASN A 180 8.94 -21.68 -2.01
C ASN A 180 10.00 -22.13 -0.95
N PRO A 181 10.49 -23.40 -0.98
CA PRO A 181 11.55 -23.87 -0.09
C PRO A 181 12.98 -23.51 -0.54
N ASN A 182 13.17 -23.07 -1.79
CA ASN A 182 14.50 -22.95 -2.40
C ASN A 182 15.16 -21.57 -2.14
N VAL A 183 15.71 -21.36 -0.95
CA VAL A 183 16.73 -20.33 -0.69
C VAL A 183 17.88 -20.99 0.07
N ASN A 184 19.13 -20.67 -0.28
CA ASN A 184 20.29 -21.15 0.47
C ASN A 184 20.28 -20.50 1.86
N ASN A 185 20.05 -21.30 2.92
CA ASN A 185 19.89 -20.78 4.28
C ASN A 185 21.18 -20.21 4.87
N ASP A 186 22.35 -20.60 4.36
CA ASP A 186 23.66 -20.32 4.95
C ASP A 186 24.05 -18.83 4.97
N GLU A 187 23.38 -17.98 4.18
CA GLU A 187 23.60 -16.53 4.12
C GLU A 187 22.49 -15.70 4.83
N LEU A 188 21.48 -16.36 5.40
CA LEU A 188 20.32 -15.68 6.00
C LEU A 188 20.45 -15.56 7.52
N PRO A 189 20.07 -14.43 8.14
CA PRO A 189 20.09 -14.29 9.58
C PRO A 189 19.02 -15.18 10.23
N GLU A 190 19.32 -15.70 11.41
CA GLU A 190 18.45 -16.60 12.20
C GLU A 190 16.99 -16.13 12.30
N MET A 191 16.77 -14.81 12.41
CA MET A 191 15.43 -14.22 12.49
C MET A 191 14.59 -14.31 11.22
N TYR A 192 15.19 -14.52 10.03
CA TYR A 192 14.46 -14.44 8.76
C TYR A 192 13.43 -15.56 8.60
N LEU A 193 13.78 -16.82 8.91
CA LEU A 193 12.86 -17.94 8.71
C LEU A 193 11.64 -17.90 9.66
N PRO A 194 11.79 -17.65 10.98
CA PRO A 194 10.65 -17.42 11.86
C PRO A 194 9.80 -16.23 11.41
N LEU A 195 10.43 -15.12 10.98
CA LEU A 195 9.71 -13.92 10.55
C LEU A 195 8.94 -14.15 9.24
N LYS A 196 9.54 -14.82 8.26
CA LYS A 196 8.89 -15.23 7.00
C LYS A 196 7.68 -16.11 7.28
N HIS A 197 7.82 -17.11 8.14
CA HIS A 197 6.70 -17.97 8.54
C HIS A 197 5.59 -17.18 9.23
N ALA A 198 5.96 -16.34 10.20
CA ALA A 198 5.01 -15.50 10.94
C ALA A 198 4.27 -14.51 10.03
N MET A 199 4.93 -13.93 9.01
CA MET A 199 4.30 -13.06 8.01
C MET A 199 3.32 -13.83 7.13
N LEU A 200 3.70 -14.99 6.59
CA LEU A 200 2.80 -15.86 5.79
C LEU A 200 1.54 -16.23 6.59
N LYS A 201 1.71 -16.71 7.83
CA LYS A 201 0.59 -17.05 8.73
C LYS A 201 -0.26 -15.84 9.09
N SER A 202 0.35 -14.67 9.29
CA SER A 202 -0.41 -13.44 9.59
C SER A 202 -1.27 -13.00 8.43
N CYS A 203 -0.75 -13.03 7.20
CA CYS A 203 -1.52 -12.68 6.01
C CYS A 203 -2.68 -13.68 5.79
N GLN A 204 -2.40 -14.98 5.90
CA GLN A 204 -3.41 -16.04 5.82
C GLN A 204 -4.53 -15.87 6.87
N GLN A 205 -4.18 -15.53 8.11
CA GLN A 205 -5.14 -15.29 9.20
C GLN A 205 -5.99 -14.05 8.96
N ILE A 206 -5.38 -12.93 8.53
CA ILE A 206 -6.07 -11.66 8.33
C ILE A 206 -7.03 -11.71 7.15
N ASP A 207 -6.66 -12.38 6.06
CA ASP A 207 -7.57 -12.58 4.92
C ASP A 207 -8.77 -13.47 5.31
N LYS A 208 -8.55 -14.49 6.16
CA LYS A 208 -9.64 -15.29 6.75
C LYS A 208 -10.54 -14.45 7.68
N GLU A 209 -9.98 -13.55 8.49
CA GLU A 209 -10.77 -12.60 9.30
C GLU A 209 -11.59 -11.62 8.43
N LEU A 210 -11.01 -11.10 7.35
CA LEU A 210 -11.69 -10.21 6.40
C LEU A 210 -12.86 -10.94 5.70
N LYS A 211 -12.69 -12.22 5.34
CA LYS A 211 -13.77 -13.04 4.74
C LYS A 211 -14.98 -13.21 5.66
N MET A 212 -14.75 -13.18 6.98
CA MET A 212 -15.77 -13.36 8.01
C MET A 212 -16.17 -12.04 8.70
N HIS A 213 -15.77 -10.89 8.18
CA HIS A 213 -15.95 -9.61 8.88
C HIS A 213 -17.43 -9.17 8.89
N PRO A 214 -18.04 -8.92 10.06
CA PRO A 214 -19.50 -8.76 10.17
C PRO A 214 -20.04 -7.44 9.59
N THR A 215 -19.17 -6.45 9.35
CA THR A 215 -19.56 -5.06 9.01
C THR A 215 -18.80 -4.45 7.83
N ILE A 216 -17.88 -5.18 7.19
CA ILE A 216 -17.09 -4.69 6.05
C ILE A 216 -17.27 -5.69 4.90
N ASP A 217 -17.91 -5.26 3.81
CA ASP A 217 -18.06 -6.11 2.63
C ASP A 217 -16.75 -6.16 1.83
N CYS A 218 -15.97 -7.19 2.14
CA CYS A 218 -14.69 -7.50 1.50
C CYS A 218 -14.87 -8.36 0.22
N PHE A 219 -16.10 -8.58 -0.28
CA PHE A 219 -16.30 -9.43 -1.47
C PHE A 219 -15.81 -8.76 -2.75
N CYS A 220 -16.02 -7.45 -2.89
CA CYS A 220 -15.49 -6.59 -3.97
C CYS A 220 -14.80 -5.33 -3.41
N SER A 221 -14.24 -5.45 -2.20
CA SER A 221 -13.34 -4.46 -1.61
C SER A 221 -12.08 -5.18 -1.15
N GLY A 222 -10.92 -4.54 -1.36
CA GLY A 222 -9.64 -5.11 -1.01
C GLY A 222 -8.61 -4.06 -0.64
N THR A 223 -7.37 -4.50 -0.43
CA THR A 223 -6.22 -3.62 -0.21
C THR A 223 -4.91 -4.32 -0.57
N THR A 224 -3.93 -3.54 -1.03
CA THR A 224 -2.53 -3.97 -1.13
C THR A 224 -1.90 -4.04 0.28
N SER A 225 -0.66 -4.51 0.36
CA SER A 225 0.17 -4.32 1.53
C SER A 225 1.65 -4.39 1.15
N VAL A 226 2.32 -3.23 1.12
CA VAL A 226 3.78 -3.18 1.15
C VAL A 226 4.23 -2.91 2.57
N THR A 227 5.04 -3.80 3.13
CA THR A 227 5.49 -3.74 4.52
C THR A 227 6.98 -4.02 4.63
N LEU A 228 7.62 -3.43 5.64
CA LEU A 228 8.98 -3.79 6.00
C LEU A 228 9.15 -3.91 7.51
N ILE A 229 10.14 -4.70 7.89
CA ILE A 229 10.63 -4.84 9.26
C ILE A 229 12.13 -4.70 9.21
N LYS A 230 12.64 -3.66 9.86
CA LYS A 230 14.07 -3.43 10.08
C LYS A 230 14.39 -3.82 11.52
N GLN A 231 15.39 -4.67 11.74
CA GLN A 231 15.96 -4.96 13.06
C GLN A 231 17.48 -4.81 12.97
N GLY A 232 18.05 -3.78 13.60
CA GLY A 232 19.46 -3.45 13.41
C GLY A 232 19.76 -3.16 11.93
N GLU A 233 20.62 -3.96 11.30
CA GLU A 233 20.92 -3.92 9.85
C GLU A 233 20.05 -4.87 9.01
N ASP A 234 19.28 -5.78 9.62
CA ASP A 234 18.50 -6.77 8.88
C ASP A 234 17.15 -6.17 8.44
N LEU A 235 16.87 -6.23 7.14
CA LEU A 235 15.62 -5.78 6.54
C LEU A 235 14.87 -6.97 5.92
N VAL A 236 13.62 -7.15 6.32
CA VAL A 236 12.67 -8.06 5.66
C VAL A 236 11.53 -7.24 5.09
N VAL A 237 11.19 -7.46 3.82
CA VAL A 237 10.17 -6.71 3.07
C VAL A 237 9.12 -7.70 2.55
N GLY A 238 7.84 -7.44 2.85
CA GLY A 238 6.70 -8.23 2.38
C GLY A 238 5.80 -7.40 1.47
N ASN A 239 5.53 -7.88 0.25
CA ASN A 239 4.64 -7.19 -0.70
C ASN A 239 3.42 -8.04 -1.13
N ILE A 240 2.26 -7.40 -1.17
CA ILE A 240 0.98 -7.90 -1.69
C ILE A 240 0.40 -6.80 -2.58
N GLY A 241 0.36 -7.04 -3.89
CA GLY A 241 -0.09 -6.04 -4.87
C GLY A 241 1.05 -5.18 -5.41
N ASP A 242 0.73 -3.93 -5.77
CA ASP A 242 1.51 -3.02 -6.60
C ASP A 242 1.91 -1.71 -5.93
N SER A 243 1.56 -1.52 -4.65
CA SER A 243 2.34 -0.62 -3.79
C SER A 243 3.81 -1.09 -3.74
N ARG A 244 4.75 -0.15 -3.70
CA ARG A 244 6.18 -0.42 -3.90
C ARG A 244 7.04 0.15 -2.79
N ALA A 245 8.14 -0.55 -2.48
CA ALA A 245 9.22 -0.05 -1.63
C ALA A 245 10.51 0.19 -2.44
N VAL A 246 11.17 1.32 -2.19
CA VAL A 246 12.40 1.76 -2.88
C VAL A 246 13.43 2.23 -1.85
N LEU A 247 14.62 1.66 -1.91
CA LEU A 247 15.79 2.03 -1.14
C LEU A 247 16.60 3.11 -1.87
N ALA A 248 16.94 4.19 -1.18
CA ALA A 248 17.99 5.11 -1.58
C ALA A 248 19.33 4.67 -0.99
N THR A 249 20.30 4.36 -1.83
CA THR A 249 21.65 3.92 -1.43
C THR A 249 22.72 4.67 -2.23
N ARG A 250 23.98 4.59 -1.79
CA ARG A 250 25.10 5.23 -2.48
C ARG A 250 25.95 4.24 -3.25
N ASP A 251 26.37 4.65 -4.44
CA ASP A 251 27.40 3.96 -5.21
C ASP A 251 28.81 4.33 -4.73
N GLU A 252 29.83 3.99 -5.53
CA GLU A 252 31.25 4.18 -5.20
C GLU A 252 31.69 5.63 -5.46
N ASP A 253 31.01 6.33 -6.36
CA ASP A 253 31.16 7.76 -6.64
C ASP A 253 30.33 8.64 -5.66
N ASN A 254 29.74 8.02 -4.62
CA ASN A 254 28.91 8.64 -3.58
C ASN A 254 27.59 9.27 -4.13
N ALA A 255 27.23 8.99 -5.38
CA ALA A 255 25.96 9.40 -5.98
C ALA A 255 24.81 8.53 -5.47
N LEU A 256 23.58 9.07 -5.56
CA LEU A 256 22.40 8.46 -4.94
C LEU A 256 21.62 7.62 -5.95
N LEU A 257 21.58 6.31 -5.71
CA LEU A 257 20.86 5.32 -6.52
C LEU A 257 19.54 4.93 -5.87
N ALA A 258 18.54 4.66 -6.72
CA ALA A 258 17.23 4.15 -6.32
C ALA A 258 17.13 2.65 -6.63
N VAL A 259 17.11 1.81 -5.60
CA VAL A 259 17.03 0.35 -5.69
C VAL A 259 15.63 -0.10 -5.28
N GLN A 260 14.88 -0.66 -6.20
CA GLN A 260 13.54 -1.20 -5.93
C GLN A 260 13.65 -2.49 -5.09
N LEU A 261 12.94 -2.55 -3.97
CA LEU A 261 12.98 -3.67 -3.00
C LEU A 261 11.85 -4.70 -3.20
N THR A 262 10.86 -4.37 -4.03
CA THR A 262 9.64 -5.16 -4.24
C THR A 262 9.29 -5.20 -5.71
N ILE A 263 8.90 -6.37 -6.23
CA ILE A 263 8.25 -6.45 -7.54
C ILE A 263 6.79 -6.04 -7.35
N ASP A 264 6.30 -5.13 -8.20
CA ASP A 264 4.88 -4.76 -8.27
C ASP A 264 4.11 -5.94 -8.85
N LEU A 265 3.19 -6.53 -8.10
CA LEU A 265 2.57 -7.83 -8.44
C LEU A 265 1.41 -7.67 -9.42
N LYS A 266 1.71 -7.19 -10.64
CA LYS A 266 0.74 -6.97 -11.73
C LYS A 266 0.29 -8.30 -12.38
N PRO A 267 -0.94 -8.39 -12.95
CA PRO A 267 -1.55 -9.65 -13.42
C PRO A 267 -0.85 -10.38 -14.57
N ASP A 268 -0.06 -9.67 -15.37
CA ASP A 268 0.65 -10.14 -16.56
C ASP A 268 2.01 -10.78 -16.27
N LEU A 269 2.56 -10.59 -15.06
CA LEU A 269 3.78 -11.27 -14.62
C LEU A 269 3.65 -12.80 -14.83
N PRO A 270 4.63 -13.50 -15.44
CA PRO A 270 4.44 -14.87 -15.91
C PRO A 270 3.92 -15.88 -14.86
N GLY A 271 4.44 -15.85 -13.63
CA GLY A 271 3.99 -16.73 -12.54
C GLY A 271 2.61 -16.36 -11.99
N GLU A 272 2.26 -15.08 -12.00
CA GLU A 272 0.98 -14.56 -11.55
C GLU A 272 -0.12 -14.86 -12.59
N SER A 273 0.14 -14.58 -13.87
CA SER A 273 -0.76 -14.88 -14.98
C SER A 273 -1.01 -16.38 -15.12
N ALA A 274 0.03 -17.21 -14.99
CA ALA A 274 -0.12 -18.67 -15.00
C ALA A 274 -0.99 -19.18 -13.84
N ARG A 275 -0.89 -18.58 -12.64
CA ARG A 275 -1.77 -18.90 -11.50
C ARG A 275 -3.23 -18.54 -11.82
N ILE A 276 -3.47 -17.35 -12.37
CA ILE A 276 -4.81 -16.85 -12.70
C ILE A 276 -5.47 -17.73 -13.77
N GLN A 277 -4.75 -18.02 -14.86
CA GLN A 277 -5.24 -18.87 -15.95
C GLN A 277 -5.50 -20.32 -15.49
N LYS A 278 -4.63 -20.89 -14.64
CA LYS A 278 -4.83 -22.22 -14.02
C LYS A 278 -6.15 -22.29 -13.23
N CYS A 279 -6.54 -21.20 -12.60
CA CYS A 279 -7.80 -21.07 -11.84
C CYS A 279 -8.95 -20.48 -12.68
N LYS A 280 -8.83 -20.48 -14.01
CA LYS A 280 -9.85 -20.03 -14.99
C LYS A 280 -10.16 -18.53 -14.96
N GLY A 281 -9.47 -17.74 -14.13
CA GLY A 281 -9.48 -16.29 -14.27
C GLY A 281 -8.83 -15.87 -15.59
N ARG A 282 -9.16 -14.67 -16.06
CA ARG A 282 -8.60 -14.11 -17.29
C ARG A 282 -7.70 -12.91 -16.95
N VAL A 283 -6.63 -12.75 -17.73
CA VAL A 283 -5.72 -11.61 -17.68
C VAL A 283 -5.70 -10.93 -19.04
N PHE A 284 -6.07 -9.65 -19.09
CA PHE A 284 -5.90 -8.77 -20.25
C PHE A 284 -6.07 -7.31 -19.84
N ALA A 285 -5.57 -6.39 -20.66
CA ALA A 285 -5.76 -4.94 -20.51
C ALA A 285 -6.99 -4.45 -21.30
N LEU A 286 -7.58 -3.32 -20.89
CA LEU A 286 -8.68 -2.70 -21.65
C LEU A 286 -8.14 -1.99 -22.91
N GLN A 287 -9.00 -1.82 -23.92
CA GLN A 287 -8.60 -1.14 -25.17
C GLN A 287 -8.19 0.33 -24.93
N ASP A 288 -8.83 0.99 -23.97
CA ASP A 288 -8.52 2.37 -23.56
C ASP A 288 -7.37 2.47 -22.54
N GLU A 289 -6.92 1.34 -21.97
CA GLU A 289 -5.87 1.26 -20.95
C GLU A 289 -4.86 0.12 -21.29
N PRO A 290 -4.23 0.09 -22.48
CA PRO A 290 -3.50 -1.08 -22.98
C PRO A 290 -2.27 -1.48 -22.14
N GLU A 291 -1.78 -0.57 -21.30
CA GLU A 291 -0.65 -0.78 -20.38
C GLU A 291 -1.08 -1.37 -19.02
N VAL A 292 -2.38 -1.39 -18.71
CA VAL A 292 -2.92 -1.82 -17.40
C VAL A 292 -3.55 -3.21 -17.53
N ALA A 293 -2.75 -4.26 -17.34
CA ALA A 293 -3.25 -5.63 -17.23
C ALA A 293 -4.16 -5.79 -16.00
N ARG A 294 -5.34 -6.41 -16.20
CA ARG A 294 -6.36 -6.59 -15.15
C ARG A 294 -6.77 -8.06 -15.00
N VAL A 295 -7.17 -8.44 -13.79
CA VAL A 295 -7.78 -9.73 -13.44
C VAL A 295 -9.29 -9.68 -13.62
N TRP A 296 -9.84 -10.67 -14.32
CA TRP A 296 -11.26 -10.75 -14.67
C TRP A 296 -11.84 -12.14 -14.37
N LEU A 297 -13.14 -12.17 -14.05
CA LEU A 297 -13.92 -13.40 -13.92
C LEU A 297 -13.93 -14.21 -15.23
N PRO A 298 -14.13 -15.55 -15.19
CA PRO A 298 -14.07 -16.41 -16.38
C PRO A 298 -15.08 -16.01 -17.46
N ASN A 299 -16.28 -15.58 -17.06
CA ASN A 299 -17.44 -15.36 -17.92
C ASN A 299 -17.94 -13.90 -17.94
N SER A 300 -17.17 -12.95 -17.38
CA SER A 300 -17.57 -11.54 -17.27
C SER A 300 -16.35 -10.64 -17.15
N ASP A 301 -16.36 -9.50 -17.86
CA ASP A 301 -15.33 -8.47 -17.79
C ASP A 301 -15.53 -7.60 -16.53
N SER A 302 -15.45 -8.27 -15.38
CA SER A 302 -15.61 -7.71 -14.04
C SER A 302 -14.75 -8.52 -13.04
N PRO A 303 -14.26 -7.93 -11.93
CA PRO A 303 -14.29 -6.52 -11.54
C PRO A 303 -13.12 -5.67 -12.08
N GLY A 304 -12.16 -6.27 -12.81
CA GLY A 304 -11.06 -5.56 -13.46
C GLY A 304 -9.95 -5.09 -12.51
N LEU A 305 -9.47 -5.98 -11.64
CA LEU A 305 -8.46 -5.65 -10.62
C LEU A 305 -7.06 -5.55 -11.24
N ALA A 306 -6.34 -4.43 -11.04
CA ALA A 306 -5.05 -4.15 -11.68
C ALA A 306 -3.83 -4.85 -11.04
N MET A 307 -4.07 -5.76 -10.10
CA MET A 307 -3.07 -6.43 -9.26
C MET A 307 -3.43 -7.92 -9.08
N ALA A 308 -2.40 -8.77 -8.98
CA ALA A 308 -2.53 -10.23 -8.92
C ALA A 308 -2.61 -10.79 -7.48
N ARG A 309 -2.32 -9.96 -6.47
CA ARG A 309 -2.39 -10.29 -5.05
C ARG A 309 -3.02 -9.13 -4.28
N ALA A 310 -3.92 -9.44 -3.35
CA ALA A 310 -4.60 -8.47 -2.49
C ALA A 310 -5.17 -9.18 -1.25
N PHE A 311 -5.35 -8.42 -0.17
CA PHE A 311 -6.30 -8.76 0.89
C PHE A 311 -7.73 -8.42 0.44
N GLY A 312 -8.72 -9.22 0.85
CA GLY A 312 -10.12 -8.99 0.43
C GLY A 312 -10.41 -9.48 -0.99
N ASP A 313 -11.31 -8.82 -1.72
CA ASP A 313 -11.80 -9.21 -3.05
C ASP A 313 -12.16 -10.71 -3.17
N PHE A 314 -12.97 -11.22 -2.25
CA PHE A 314 -13.36 -12.64 -2.24
C PHE A 314 -14.11 -13.10 -3.52
N CYS A 315 -14.56 -12.18 -4.37
CA CYS A 315 -15.05 -12.48 -5.73
C CYS A 315 -13.99 -13.02 -6.69
N LEU A 316 -12.68 -12.78 -6.46
CA LEU A 316 -11.58 -13.18 -7.35
C LEU A 316 -10.65 -14.27 -6.77
N LYS A 317 -10.77 -14.61 -5.49
CA LYS A 317 -9.88 -15.59 -4.83
C LYS A 317 -9.90 -16.97 -5.48
N ASP A 318 -11.08 -17.47 -5.82
CA ASP A 318 -11.24 -18.77 -6.50
C ASP A 318 -10.76 -18.74 -7.97
N TYR A 319 -10.39 -17.57 -8.49
CA TYR A 319 -9.98 -17.32 -9.87
C TYR A 319 -8.52 -16.84 -10.01
N GLY A 320 -7.71 -16.96 -8.96
CA GLY A 320 -6.27 -16.74 -9.00
C GLY A 320 -5.72 -15.60 -8.15
N LEU A 321 -6.58 -14.76 -7.56
CA LEU A 321 -6.15 -13.77 -6.58
C LEU A 321 -5.73 -14.48 -5.27
N ILE A 322 -4.62 -14.07 -4.67
CA ILE A 322 -4.14 -14.61 -3.39
C ILE A 322 -3.71 -13.47 -2.44
N SER A 323 -3.69 -13.74 -1.14
CA SER A 323 -3.15 -12.84 -0.10
C SER A 323 -1.73 -13.22 0.34
N VAL A 324 -1.07 -14.16 -0.35
CA VAL A 324 0.30 -14.59 -0.01
C VAL A 324 1.32 -13.51 -0.38
N PRO A 325 2.05 -12.92 0.58
CA PRO A 325 3.09 -11.94 0.29
C PRO A 325 4.28 -12.55 -0.47
N ASP A 326 4.90 -11.77 -1.34
CA ASP A 326 6.29 -11.98 -1.72
C ASP A 326 7.20 -11.45 -0.59
N ILE A 327 8.16 -12.23 -0.10
CA ILE A 327 8.97 -11.91 1.09
C ILE A 327 10.46 -11.97 0.80
N ASN A 328 11.08 -10.79 0.71
CA ASN A 328 12.49 -10.60 0.39
C ASN A 328 13.30 -10.19 1.63
N TYR A 329 14.57 -10.58 1.67
CA TYR A 329 15.54 -10.16 2.69
C TYR A 329 16.62 -9.28 2.06
N ARG A 330 17.12 -8.30 2.83
CA ARG A 330 18.32 -7.54 2.53
C ARG A 330 19.09 -7.23 3.82
N ARG A 331 20.41 -7.43 3.81
CA ARG A 331 21.30 -6.77 4.77
C ARG A 331 21.52 -5.32 4.35
N LEU A 332 21.29 -4.39 5.28
CA LEU A 332 21.59 -2.97 5.09
C LEU A 332 23.09 -2.69 5.27
N THR A 333 23.54 -1.57 4.72
CA THR A 333 24.94 -1.12 4.73
C THR A 333 25.02 0.36 5.10
N GLU A 334 26.20 0.86 5.48
CA GLU A 334 26.42 2.29 5.77
C GLU A 334 26.09 3.22 4.59
N ARG A 335 26.14 2.69 3.35
CA ARG A 335 25.76 3.40 2.11
C ARG A 335 24.24 3.62 2.00
N ASP A 336 23.42 2.82 2.69
CA ASP A 336 21.95 2.88 2.62
C ASP A 336 21.41 4.09 3.42
N GLN A 337 20.73 5.01 2.73
CA GLN A 337 20.35 6.32 3.28
C GLN A 337 18.95 6.32 3.90
N PHE A 338 17.95 5.88 3.13
CA PHE A 338 16.54 5.87 3.50
C PHE A 338 15.74 4.91 2.61
N ILE A 339 14.56 4.50 3.06
CA ILE A 339 13.61 3.66 2.30
C ILE A 339 12.29 4.43 2.18
N ILE A 340 11.73 4.46 0.97
CA ILE A 340 10.39 4.96 0.65
C ILE A 340 9.46 3.76 0.50
N LEU A 341 8.27 3.80 1.12
CA LEU A 341 7.12 2.94 0.79
C LEU A 341 5.99 3.86 0.31
N ALA A 342 5.29 3.52 -0.77
CA ALA A 342 4.15 4.31 -1.25
C ALA A 342 3.12 3.51 -2.07
N SER A 343 1.89 4.04 -2.15
CA SER A 343 0.79 3.60 -3.03
C SER A 343 1.08 3.89 -4.51
N ASP A 344 0.32 3.26 -5.42
CA ASP A 344 0.56 3.40 -6.88
C ASP A 344 0.33 4.84 -7.37
N GLY A 345 -0.53 5.61 -6.71
CA GLY A 345 -0.73 7.05 -6.89
C GLY A 345 0.54 7.91 -6.78
N VAL A 346 1.65 7.39 -6.25
CA VAL A 346 2.98 8.02 -6.35
C VAL A 346 3.78 7.48 -7.55
N TRP A 347 3.77 6.16 -7.76
CA TRP A 347 4.62 5.45 -8.71
C TRP A 347 4.16 5.52 -10.18
N ASP A 348 2.86 5.67 -10.41
CA ASP A 348 2.27 5.92 -11.75
C ASP A 348 2.72 7.27 -12.32
N VAL A 349 3.11 8.21 -11.47
CA VAL A 349 3.47 9.58 -11.86
C VAL A 349 4.91 9.98 -11.58
N LEU A 350 5.67 9.22 -10.79
CA LEU A 350 7.08 9.46 -10.49
C LEU A 350 7.90 8.16 -10.55
N SER A 351 9.04 8.21 -11.26
CA SER A 351 10.01 7.12 -11.27
C SER A 351 10.71 6.97 -9.91
N ASN A 352 11.27 5.77 -9.68
CA ASN A 352 12.05 5.47 -8.48
C ASN A 352 13.18 6.49 -8.25
N LYS A 353 13.82 7.00 -9.32
CA LYS A 353 14.88 8.01 -9.20
C LYS A 353 14.32 9.38 -8.81
N GLU A 354 13.27 9.85 -9.47
CA GLU A 354 12.62 11.13 -9.11
C GLU A 354 12.17 11.13 -7.65
N ALA A 355 11.55 10.04 -7.19
CA ALA A 355 11.11 9.91 -5.80
C ALA A 355 12.28 10.01 -4.79
N VAL A 356 13.41 9.35 -5.10
CA VAL A 356 14.63 9.41 -4.29
C VAL A 356 15.28 10.79 -4.33
N ASP A 357 15.36 11.43 -5.50
CA ASP A 357 15.89 12.79 -5.66
C ASP A 357 15.05 13.81 -4.85
N ILE A 358 13.72 13.70 -4.87
CA ILE A 358 12.80 14.57 -4.12
C ILE A 358 12.96 14.39 -2.61
N VAL A 359 13.02 13.15 -2.12
CA VAL A 359 13.19 12.85 -0.68
C VAL A 359 14.57 13.30 -0.17
N ALA A 360 15.62 13.18 -1.00
CA ALA A 360 16.96 13.68 -0.68
C ALA A 360 17.06 15.21 -0.71
N SER A 361 16.25 15.88 -1.57
CA SER A 361 16.22 17.34 -1.71
C SER A 361 15.23 18.04 -0.76
N ALA A 362 14.54 17.29 0.10
CA ALA A 362 13.52 17.83 0.99
C ALA A 362 14.15 18.76 2.08
N PRO A 363 13.50 19.90 2.43
CA PRO A 363 14.03 20.83 3.43
C PRO A 363 14.27 20.22 4.82
N SER A 364 13.58 19.12 5.15
CA SER A 364 13.83 18.33 6.35
C SER A 364 13.36 16.88 6.16
N ARG A 365 13.93 15.96 6.95
CA ARG A 365 13.42 14.58 7.08
C ARG A 365 11.93 14.55 7.42
N SER A 366 11.44 15.47 8.26
CA SER A 366 10.03 15.59 8.64
C SER A 366 9.09 16.15 7.57
N THR A 367 9.62 16.65 6.44
CA THR A 367 8.82 17.17 5.32
C THR A 367 8.92 16.34 4.05
N ALA A 368 9.84 15.36 3.98
CA ALA A 368 10.13 14.62 2.75
C ALA A 368 8.95 13.83 2.17
N ALA A 369 8.18 13.10 3.00
CA ALA A 369 6.99 12.39 2.52
C ALA A 369 5.94 13.35 1.93
N ARG A 370 5.77 14.54 2.52
CA ARG A 370 4.91 15.58 1.96
C ARG A 370 5.47 16.13 0.65
N ALA A 371 6.77 16.44 0.58
CA ALA A 371 7.39 16.95 -0.64
C ALA A 371 7.25 15.95 -1.81
N LEU A 372 7.29 14.64 -1.54
CA LEU A 372 7.03 13.60 -2.53
C LEU A 372 5.57 13.59 -2.98
N VAL A 373 4.61 13.55 -2.05
CA VAL A 373 3.16 13.60 -2.36
C VAL A 373 2.77 14.89 -3.08
N ASP A 374 3.22 16.05 -2.63
CA ASP A 374 3.00 17.36 -3.27
C ASP A 374 3.56 17.38 -4.71
N THR A 375 4.56 16.55 -5.01
CA THR A 375 5.13 16.40 -6.37
C THR A 375 4.37 15.38 -7.20
N ALA A 376 3.93 14.26 -6.62
CA ALA A 376 3.05 13.29 -7.28
C ALA A 376 1.71 13.93 -7.68
N VAL A 377 1.05 14.65 -6.77
CA VAL A 377 -0.23 15.34 -7.01
C VAL A 377 -0.11 16.44 -8.07
N ARG A 378 1.05 17.11 -8.20
CA ARG A 378 1.33 18.01 -9.33
C ARG A 378 1.56 17.23 -10.63
N SER A 379 2.30 16.13 -10.58
CA SER A 379 2.61 15.29 -11.74
C SER A 379 1.35 14.66 -12.33
N TRP A 380 0.37 14.24 -11.51
CA TRP A 380 -0.97 13.83 -11.96
C TRP A 380 -1.67 14.90 -12.81
N ARG A 381 -1.69 16.15 -12.34
CA ARG A 381 -2.33 17.27 -13.06
C ARG A 381 -1.66 17.58 -14.41
N ILE A 382 -0.36 17.31 -14.53
CA ILE A 382 0.44 17.59 -15.73
C ILE A 382 0.38 16.42 -16.72
N LYS A 383 0.54 15.18 -16.25
CA LYS A 383 0.57 13.97 -17.09
C LYS A 383 -0.83 13.51 -17.50
N TYR A 384 -1.81 13.66 -16.61
CA TYR A 384 -3.17 13.13 -16.78
C TYR A 384 -4.25 14.18 -16.45
N PRO A 385 -4.28 15.35 -17.13
CA PRO A 385 -5.14 16.49 -16.76
C PRO A 385 -6.65 16.19 -16.81
N THR A 386 -7.07 15.20 -17.58
CA THR A 386 -8.47 14.73 -17.69
C THR A 386 -8.84 13.65 -16.68
N SER A 387 -7.88 13.12 -15.92
CA SER A 387 -8.07 12.01 -14.98
C SER A 387 -8.21 12.50 -13.54
N LYS A 388 -9.00 11.77 -12.75
CA LYS A 388 -9.04 11.93 -11.31
C LYS A 388 -7.74 11.37 -10.71
N ASN A 389 -6.88 12.25 -10.21
CA ASN A 389 -5.67 11.85 -9.49
C ASN A 389 -6.01 10.92 -8.32
N ASP A 390 -5.12 9.99 -8.04
CA ASP A 390 -5.36 9.02 -6.98
C ASP A 390 -5.10 9.58 -5.58
N ASP A 391 -5.45 8.78 -4.56
CA ASP A 391 -4.86 8.91 -3.24
C ASP A 391 -3.33 8.75 -3.33
N CYS A 392 -2.59 9.53 -2.54
CA CYS A 392 -1.13 9.57 -2.63
C CYS A 392 -0.54 9.45 -1.23
N THR A 393 0.05 8.29 -0.91
CA THR A 393 0.57 7.98 0.43
C THR A 393 2.02 7.57 0.41
N VAL A 394 2.81 8.15 1.31
CA VAL A 394 4.25 7.93 1.44
C VAL A 394 4.63 7.71 2.91
N VAL A 395 5.47 6.69 3.15
CA VAL A 395 6.26 6.52 4.37
C VAL A 395 7.74 6.53 4.00
N CYS A 396 8.51 7.49 4.53
CA CYS A 396 9.97 7.47 4.43
C CYS A 396 10.59 7.04 5.76
N LEU A 397 11.43 6.01 5.76
CA LEU A 397 12.25 5.56 6.89
C LEU A 397 13.72 5.92 6.64
N PHE A 398 14.30 6.78 7.46
CA PHE A 398 15.69 7.21 7.37
C PHE A 398 16.59 6.27 8.18
N LEU A 399 17.65 5.75 7.55
CA LEU A 399 18.50 4.69 8.10
C LEU A 399 19.71 5.23 8.85
N GLN A 400 20.36 6.27 8.31
CA GLN A 400 21.49 6.94 8.96
C GLN A 400 21.03 7.89 10.06
N ASP A 401 21.77 7.98 11.16
CA ASP A 401 21.51 8.99 12.19
C ASP A 401 21.92 10.40 11.71
N SER A 402 21.18 11.44 12.12
CA SER A 402 21.28 12.77 11.50
C SER A 402 22.56 13.55 11.83
N SER A 403 23.40 13.04 12.74
CA SER A 403 24.72 13.60 13.08
C SER A 403 25.76 13.36 11.99
N VAL A 404 25.83 12.14 11.44
CA VAL A 404 26.91 11.69 10.54
C VAL A 404 26.94 12.51 9.24
N ALA A 405 25.78 12.93 8.75
CA ALA A 405 25.65 13.69 7.50
C ALA A 405 26.32 15.09 7.53
N MET A 406 26.59 15.68 8.70
CA MET A 406 27.28 16.97 8.80
C MET A 406 28.82 16.86 8.75
N GLU A 407 29.40 15.74 9.17
CA GLU A 407 30.87 15.61 9.30
C GLU A 407 31.56 15.40 7.93
N VAL A 408 30.88 14.78 6.98
CA VAL A 408 31.37 14.64 5.59
C VAL A 408 31.45 16.01 4.89
N SER A 409 30.52 16.92 5.18
CA SER A 409 30.40 18.23 4.52
C SER A 409 31.37 19.29 5.04
N THR A 410 32.14 19.01 6.09
CA THR A 410 32.94 20.02 6.83
C THR A 410 34.46 19.86 6.70
N ASN A 411 34.94 18.82 6.01
CA ASN A 411 36.37 18.53 5.85
C ASN A 411 37.06 19.17 4.61
N VAL A 412 36.46 20.22 4.02
CA VAL A 412 37.16 21.03 3.01
C VAL A 412 38.18 21.93 3.70
N LYS A 413 39.47 21.65 3.48
CA LYS A 413 40.59 22.39 4.11
C LYS A 413 40.53 23.88 3.77
N LYS A 414 40.52 24.71 4.81
CA LYS A 414 40.46 26.17 4.72
C LYS A 414 41.85 26.77 4.82
N ASP A 415 42.68 26.55 3.80
CA ASP A 415 43.98 27.22 3.69
C ASP A 415 43.79 28.72 3.40
N SER A 416 44.37 29.57 4.24
CA SER A 416 44.21 31.03 4.17
C SER A 416 45.52 31.73 3.77
N PRO A 417 45.53 32.47 2.64
CA PRO A 417 46.59 33.43 2.37
C PRO A 417 46.56 34.57 3.41
N LYS A 418 47.73 35.04 3.85
CA LYS A 418 47.83 36.27 4.64
C LYS A 418 47.84 37.48 3.71
N GLU A 419 47.23 38.57 4.17
CA GLU A 419 47.41 39.89 3.57
C GLU A 419 48.79 40.45 3.94
N GLU A 420 49.56 40.89 2.96
CA GLU A 420 50.46 42.03 3.09
C GLU A 420 50.20 42.97 1.90
N SER A 421 50.20 44.27 2.14
CA SER A 421 49.82 45.31 1.19
C SER A 421 51.06 45.95 0.55
N ILE A 422 50.90 46.52 -0.67
CA ILE A 422 51.32 47.90 -1.02
C ILE A 422 50.96 48.26 -2.49
N GLU A 423 50.26 49.37 -2.62
CA GLU A 423 50.20 50.39 -3.70
C GLU A 423 50.39 50.03 -5.19
N SER A 424 49.28 50.17 -5.93
CA SER A 424 49.09 50.78 -7.26
C SER A 424 50.28 51.27 -8.12
N VAL A 425 50.16 51.04 -9.44
CA VAL A 425 50.14 52.11 -10.48
C VAL A 425 49.42 51.60 -11.75
N THR A 426 48.99 52.50 -12.65
CA THR A 426 48.12 52.27 -13.81
C THR A 426 48.88 51.92 -15.12
N ASN A 427 48.25 51.21 -16.09
CA ASN A 427 47.55 51.81 -17.25
C ASN A 427 47.47 50.92 -18.53
N SER A 428 46.38 51.12 -19.31
CA SER A 428 46.22 50.99 -20.78
C SER A 428 46.49 49.70 -21.62
N THR A 429 45.38 49.05 -22.04
CA THR A 429 44.88 48.94 -23.45
C THR A 429 45.45 47.91 -24.48
N SER A 430 44.52 47.40 -25.33
CA SER A 430 44.66 46.76 -26.68
C SER A 430 45.29 45.36 -26.81
N LYS A 431 44.98 44.54 -27.85
CA LYS A 431 43.74 44.25 -28.64
C LYS A 431 44.00 43.00 -29.53
N GLU A 432 43.08 42.66 -30.45
CA GLU A 432 43.15 41.59 -31.48
C GLU A 432 43.06 40.15 -30.92
N GLU A 433 42.16 39.22 -31.32
CA GLU A 433 41.37 38.90 -32.54
C GLU A 433 42.14 38.07 -33.59
N ASP A 434 41.71 36.80 -33.80
CA ASP A 434 42.04 35.96 -34.97
C ASP A 434 41.05 34.75 -35.12
N GLU A 435 41.06 34.04 -36.26
CA GLU A 435 39.79 33.73 -36.98
C GLU A 435 39.52 32.25 -37.45
N ILE A 436 38.22 31.87 -37.45
CA ILE A 436 37.42 30.88 -38.28
C ILE A 436 38.11 29.75 -39.10
N VAL A 437 37.54 28.51 -39.11
CA VAL A 437 37.10 27.68 -40.30
C VAL A 437 36.25 26.45 -39.87
N PRO A 438 35.09 26.15 -40.50
CA PRO A 438 34.32 24.89 -40.34
C PRO A 438 34.39 23.92 -41.55
N VAL A 439 33.98 22.65 -41.36
CA VAL A 439 33.88 21.58 -42.41
C VAL A 439 32.51 20.87 -42.35
N LYS A 440 32.08 20.22 -43.44
CA LYS A 440 30.67 19.84 -43.73
C LYS A 440 30.38 18.34 -43.86
N ASP A 441 29.13 17.99 -43.51
CA ASP A 441 28.19 16.99 -44.05
C ASP A 441 28.67 15.81 -44.92
N GLU A 442 28.20 14.60 -44.56
CA GLU A 442 27.59 13.65 -45.51
C GLU A 442 26.31 13.00 -44.91
N LYS A 443 25.52 12.32 -45.75
CA LYS A 443 24.15 11.80 -45.48
C LYS A 443 24.20 10.28 -45.11
N ILE A 444 23.15 9.46 -44.90
CA ILE A 444 21.77 9.37 -45.44
C ILE A 444 20.83 8.62 -44.41
N PRO A 445 19.55 8.23 -44.64
CA PRO A 445 18.41 8.88 -43.97
C PRO A 445 17.41 7.94 -43.22
N GLU A 446 16.32 8.55 -42.71
CA GLU A 446 14.96 7.96 -42.53
C GLU A 446 14.78 6.81 -41.48
N SER A 447 13.69 6.75 -40.69
CA SER A 447 12.39 7.42 -40.75
C SER A 447 11.67 7.48 -39.37
N CYS A 448 10.52 8.15 -39.33
CA CYS A 448 9.54 8.25 -38.23
C CYS A 448 10.02 9.02 -36.97
N GLY A 449 9.27 10.06 -36.57
CA GLY A 449 9.61 10.88 -35.42
C GLY A 449 8.40 11.55 -34.76
N ILE A 450 8.58 11.93 -33.50
CA ILE A 450 7.70 12.81 -32.71
C ILE A 450 8.62 13.82 -32.03
N GLU A 451 8.37 15.12 -32.22
CA GLU A 451 9.22 16.16 -31.63
C GLU A 451 8.97 16.30 -30.11
N SER A 452 9.93 15.89 -29.29
CA SER A 452 9.89 16.16 -27.84
C SER A 452 10.31 17.61 -27.54
N LYS A 453 9.37 18.56 -27.69
CA LYS A 453 9.53 19.94 -27.21
C LYS A 453 9.13 20.04 -25.73
N MET A 454 10.03 19.65 -24.83
CA MET A 454 9.91 19.99 -23.40
C MET A 454 9.99 21.51 -23.23
N MET A 455 8.84 22.16 -22.97
CA MET A 455 8.80 23.56 -22.54
C MET A 455 9.06 23.66 -21.04
N THR A 456 10.14 24.34 -20.67
CA THR A 456 10.45 24.70 -19.28
C THR A 456 9.56 25.85 -18.81
N MET A 457 8.34 25.54 -18.37
CA MET A 457 7.46 26.51 -17.68
C MET A 457 8.04 26.88 -16.32
N THR A 458 7.84 28.12 -15.89
CA THR A 458 8.36 28.64 -14.62
C THR A 458 7.40 28.37 -13.45
N LEU A 459 7.96 28.33 -12.23
CA LEU A 459 7.18 28.11 -11.00
C LEU A 459 6.04 29.14 -10.81
N ALA A 460 6.18 30.35 -11.37
CA ALA A 460 5.18 31.40 -11.28
C ALA A 460 3.94 31.13 -12.17
N GLU A 461 4.15 30.63 -13.39
CA GLU A 461 3.06 30.34 -14.34
C GLU A 461 2.16 29.22 -13.83
N CYS A 462 2.73 28.22 -13.14
CA CYS A 462 1.99 27.14 -12.49
C CYS A 462 1.05 27.60 -11.35
N ILE A 463 1.25 28.80 -10.79
CA ILE A 463 0.40 29.33 -9.71
C ILE A 463 -0.85 30.02 -10.27
N SER A 464 -0.76 30.63 -11.45
CA SER A 464 -1.88 31.35 -12.09
C SER A 464 -3.03 30.44 -12.55
N VAL A 465 -2.77 29.16 -12.80
CA VAL A 465 -3.77 28.17 -13.26
C VAL A 465 -4.58 27.57 -12.09
N ALA A 466 -4.26 27.94 -10.84
CA ALA A 466 -4.83 27.32 -9.63
C ALA A 466 -6.11 28.00 -9.10
N GLN A 467 -6.89 28.70 -9.94
CA GLN A 467 -8.07 29.47 -9.51
C GLN A 467 -9.41 29.09 -10.16
N ASP A 468 -9.42 28.24 -11.20
CA ASP A 468 -10.64 27.86 -11.93
C ASP A 468 -11.16 26.47 -11.52
N ASP A 469 -11.99 26.42 -10.46
CA ASP A 469 -12.68 25.21 -10.00
C ASP A 469 -14.00 24.97 -10.77
N GLU A 470 -13.93 24.38 -11.97
CA GLU A 470 -15.13 23.87 -12.68
C GLU A 470 -15.43 22.39 -12.38
N GLU A 471 -16.70 22.09 -12.10
CA GLU A 471 -17.21 20.80 -11.62
C GLU A 471 -17.46 19.77 -12.76
N TRP A 472 -16.39 19.13 -13.25
CA TRP A 472 -16.48 18.17 -14.36
C TRP A 472 -16.54 16.70 -13.91
N SER A 473 -17.68 16.05 -14.17
CA SER A 473 -17.94 14.63 -13.86
C SER A 473 -17.31 13.66 -14.88
N ALA A 474 -15.99 13.69 -15.02
CA ALA A 474 -15.25 12.67 -15.79
C ALA A 474 -15.26 11.32 -15.04
N LEU A 475 -15.91 10.31 -15.63
CA LEU A 475 -15.96 8.90 -15.20
C LEU A 475 -16.18 8.67 -13.69
N GLU A 476 -17.44 8.45 -13.31
CA GLU A 476 -17.79 7.75 -12.07
C GLU A 476 -17.31 6.29 -12.11
N GLY A 477 -17.32 5.58 -10.97
CA GLY A 477 -16.93 4.17 -10.85
C GLY A 477 -17.90 3.16 -11.50
N LEU A 478 -18.51 3.52 -12.63
CA LEU A 478 -19.63 2.83 -13.28
C LEU A 478 -19.34 1.37 -13.65
N THR A 479 -18.08 1.01 -13.91
CA THR A 479 -17.64 -0.36 -14.17
C THR A 479 -17.82 -1.27 -12.95
N ARG A 480 -17.53 -0.78 -11.74
CA ARG A 480 -17.73 -1.53 -10.48
C ARG A 480 -19.18 -1.48 -10.00
N VAL A 481 -19.87 -0.32 -10.00
CA VAL A 481 -21.23 -0.25 -9.45
C VAL A 481 -22.27 -1.00 -10.29
N ASN A 482 -22.19 -0.94 -11.62
CA ASN A 482 -23.13 -1.69 -12.48
C ASN A 482 -22.85 -3.20 -12.43
N SER A 483 -21.59 -3.62 -12.31
CA SER A 483 -21.22 -5.03 -12.15
C SER A 483 -21.77 -5.67 -10.88
N LEU A 484 -21.86 -4.90 -9.78
CA LEU A 484 -22.41 -5.37 -8.49
C LEU A 484 -23.89 -5.76 -8.55
N LEU A 485 -24.60 -5.42 -9.64
CA LEU A 485 -25.98 -5.84 -9.92
C LEU A 485 -26.07 -7.11 -10.79
N SER A 486 -24.98 -7.52 -11.46
CA SER A 486 -24.95 -8.70 -12.34
C SER A 486 -24.24 -9.92 -11.75
N ILE A 487 -23.50 -9.78 -10.64
CA ILE A 487 -22.83 -10.91 -9.98
C ILE A 487 -23.82 -11.67 -9.08
N PRO A 488 -24.05 -12.99 -9.27
CA PRO A 488 -24.94 -13.77 -8.42
C PRO A 488 -24.42 -13.88 -6.98
N ARG A 489 -25.12 -13.26 -6.02
CA ARG A 489 -24.85 -13.39 -4.60
C ARG A 489 -25.32 -14.75 -4.09
N PHE A 490 -24.47 -15.78 -4.19
CA PHE A 490 -24.72 -17.08 -3.59
C PHE A 490 -24.61 -17.01 -2.06
N LEU A 491 -25.75 -16.68 -1.43
CA LEU A 491 -25.93 -16.81 0.02
C LEU A 491 -25.75 -18.28 0.41
N SER A 492 -24.69 -18.57 1.15
CA SER A 492 -24.38 -19.93 1.63
C SER A 492 -25.22 -20.27 2.85
N GLY A 493 -26.50 -20.59 2.63
CA GLY A 493 -27.46 -20.97 3.66
C GLY A 493 -28.59 -21.86 3.13
N GLU A 494 -28.93 -22.90 3.90
CA GLU A 494 -30.02 -23.87 3.68
C GLU A 494 -29.86 -24.95 2.59
N LEU A 495 -28.85 -25.81 2.75
CA LEU A 495 -28.93 -27.19 2.24
C LEU A 495 -29.89 -28.04 3.10
N ARG A 496 -31.19 -28.05 2.78
CA ARG A 496 -32.16 -28.99 3.39
C ARG A 496 -33.21 -29.58 2.43
N SER A 497 -32.87 -30.78 1.93
CA SER A 497 -33.78 -31.93 1.72
C SER A 497 -34.84 -31.94 0.59
N THR A 498 -34.94 -33.09 -0.09
CA THR A 498 -35.95 -33.51 -1.08
C THR A 498 -35.97 -32.73 -2.43
N SER A 499 -36.34 -33.31 -3.58
CA SER A 499 -36.39 -34.72 -4.00
C SER A 499 -36.43 -34.84 -5.54
N TRP A 500 -35.67 -35.78 -6.10
CA TRP A 500 -35.85 -36.49 -7.38
C TRP A 500 -37.02 -36.07 -8.31
N ARG A 501 -36.70 -35.60 -9.54
CA ARG A 501 -36.86 -36.39 -10.79
C ARG A 501 -36.37 -35.65 -12.05
N LYS A 502 -35.96 -36.46 -13.05
CA LYS A 502 -35.62 -36.07 -14.43
C LYS A 502 -36.80 -35.42 -15.17
N TRP A 503 -36.52 -34.57 -16.16
CA TRP A 503 -37.01 -34.71 -17.54
C TRP A 503 -36.07 -34.01 -18.51
N LEU A 504 -35.79 -34.69 -19.65
CA LEU A 504 -35.09 -34.25 -20.87
C LEU A 504 -33.81 -33.41 -20.69
#